data_AF-A0A7C8EFH4-F1
#
_entry.id   AF-A0A7C8EFH4-F1
#
_cell.length_a   1.000
_cell.length_b   1.000
_cell.length_c   1.000
_cell.angle_alpha   90.00
_cell.angle_beta   90.00
_cell.angle_gamma   90.00
#
_symmetry.space_group_name_H-M   'P 1'
#
loop_
_entity.id
_entity.type
_entity.pdbx_description
1 polymer ?
#
loop_
_entity_poly.entity_id
_entity_poly.type
_entity_poly.pdbx_seq_one_letter_code
_entity_poly.pdbx_strand_id
1 'polypeptide(L)'
;MYEGNTLISGQNEVEPIAATGILQSDAFLSNPLSETKPRYKTPCVVKTTISGDEIAIAPPADPDETTAPWLIKTTGDLDQLTNLPDNWDSYNSPSISSRLLMNAKNFLSSLEFENISPPRVVPVSGGGIQFEWQYGNRELEVEFVEERFVGYLKIVNDQPTGEGQFSISDYDSGRLLIKWLRPRQF
;
A
#
# COMPACT_ATOMS: atom_id res chain seq x y z
N MET A 1 68.27 -6.89 4.38
CA MET A 1 68.34 -7.83 5.51
C MET A 1 67.29 -7.44 6.52
N TYR A 2 66.04 -7.82 6.29
CA TYR A 2 65.00 -8.06 7.30
C TYR A 2 64.00 -9.03 6.65
N GLU A 3 63.47 -9.89 7.49
CA GLU A 3 63.02 -11.25 7.18
C GLU A 3 61.62 -11.30 6.56
N GLY A 4 61.37 -12.39 5.84
CA GLY A 4 60.04 -12.72 5.34
C GLY A 4 59.20 -13.45 6.37
N ASN A 5 57.89 -13.21 6.32
CA ASN A 5 56.86 -14.08 6.88
C ASN A 5 55.95 -14.51 5.73
N THR A 6 55.97 -15.79 5.36
CA THR A 6 55.15 -16.88 5.91
C THR A 6 53.71 -16.82 5.41
N LEU A 7 53.47 -17.61 4.35
CA LEU A 7 52.18 -18.07 3.87
C LEU A 7 51.58 -19.02 4.92
N ILE A 8 50.30 -18.81 5.28
CA ILE A 8 49.51 -19.82 5.97
C ILE A 8 48.16 -19.95 5.24
N SER A 9 48.05 -21.06 4.52
CA SER A 9 46.82 -21.77 4.15
C SER A 9 45.91 -21.87 5.40
N GLY A 10 44.61 -21.60 5.38
CA GLY A 10 43.63 -22.01 4.39
C GLY A 10 42.93 -23.27 4.86
N GLN A 11 42.18 -23.22 5.98
CA GLN A 11 41.18 -24.21 6.38
C GLN A 11 40.07 -23.51 7.19
N ASN A 12 38.93 -23.25 6.54
CA ASN A 12 37.67 -23.01 7.22
C ASN A 12 36.78 -24.22 6.93
N GLU A 13 36.44 -24.91 8.00
CA GLU A 13 35.66 -26.14 8.03
C GLU A 13 34.20 -25.85 7.59
N VAL A 14 33.69 -26.74 6.75
CA VAL A 14 32.31 -26.76 6.25
C VAL A 14 31.58 -27.86 7.00
N GLU A 15 30.68 -27.48 7.92
CA GLU A 15 29.78 -28.41 8.61
C GLU A 15 28.43 -28.49 7.85
N PRO A 16 27.94 -29.70 7.51
CA PRO A 16 26.64 -29.89 6.86
C PRO A 16 25.52 -30.05 7.90
N ILE A 17 24.52 -29.16 7.89
CA ILE A 17 23.34 -29.31 8.75
C ILE A 17 22.31 -30.19 8.01
N ALA A 18 22.14 -31.40 8.53
CA ALA A 18 21.17 -32.38 8.07
C ALA A 18 19.73 -31.95 8.37
N ALA A 19 18.86 -32.19 7.39
CA ALA A 19 17.41 -32.12 7.49
C ALA A 19 16.86 -33.28 8.33
N THR A 20 15.88 -32.99 9.19
CA THR A 20 14.88 -33.98 9.65
C THR A 20 13.60 -33.22 9.97
N GLY A 21 12.56 -33.44 9.16
CA GLY A 21 11.21 -32.97 9.43
C GLY A 21 10.44 -33.96 10.29
N ILE A 22 9.40 -33.48 10.97
CA ILE A 22 8.20 -34.25 11.28
C ILE A 22 6.99 -33.33 11.07
N LEU A 23 6.04 -33.89 10.32
CA LEU A 23 4.73 -33.40 9.96
C LEU A 23 3.77 -33.48 11.15
N GLN A 24 2.91 -32.48 11.34
CA GLN A 24 1.61 -32.73 11.96
C GLN A 24 0.54 -31.87 11.28
N SER A 25 -0.26 -32.56 10.48
CA SER A 25 -1.54 -32.15 9.93
C SER A 25 -2.61 -32.23 11.01
N ASP A 26 -3.53 -31.27 11.05
CA ASP A 26 -4.93 -31.55 11.39
C ASP A 26 -5.86 -30.59 10.63
N ALA A 27 -6.87 -31.19 10.03
CA ALA A 27 -7.82 -30.65 9.10
C ALA A 27 -9.19 -30.49 9.77
N PHE A 28 -9.86 -29.37 9.46
CA PHE A 28 -11.31 -29.16 9.28
C PHE A 28 -12.30 -29.81 10.25
N LEU A 29 -13.22 -28.99 10.81
CA LEU A 29 -14.68 -29.10 10.64
C LEU A 29 -15.42 -27.92 11.33
N SER A 30 -16.01 -27.06 10.47
CA SER A 30 -17.34 -26.41 10.53
C SER A 30 -17.91 -25.83 11.83
N ASN A 31 -18.30 -24.55 11.82
CA ASN A 31 -19.27 -23.96 12.77
C ASN A 31 -20.31 -23.10 12.02
N PRO A 32 -21.64 -23.29 12.21
CA PRO A 32 -22.68 -22.64 11.41
C PRO A 32 -23.24 -21.34 12.05
N LEU A 33 -23.85 -20.52 11.19
CA LEU A 33 -24.45 -19.20 11.42
C LEU A 33 -25.74 -19.23 12.28
N SER A 34 -25.99 -18.17 13.06
CA SER A 34 -27.31 -17.81 13.61
C SER A 34 -27.37 -16.30 13.88
N GLU A 35 -28.25 -15.61 13.16
CA GLU A 35 -28.61 -14.20 13.36
C GLU A 35 -30.04 -14.09 13.90
N THR A 36 -30.33 -13.07 14.70
CA THR A 36 -31.70 -12.59 14.99
C THR A 36 -31.84 -11.12 14.61
N LYS A 37 -32.76 -10.77 13.70
CA LYS A 37 -33.32 -9.41 13.50
C LYS A 37 -34.80 -9.38 13.91
N PRO A 38 -35.35 -8.22 14.36
CA PRO A 38 -36.79 -8.00 14.37
C PRO A 38 -37.31 -7.08 13.24
N ARG A 39 -38.38 -7.56 12.60
CA ARG A 39 -39.57 -6.90 11.99
C ARG A 39 -39.46 -5.51 11.33
N TYR A 40 -39.55 -5.50 9.99
CA TYR A 40 -40.30 -4.50 9.22
C TYR A 40 -41.28 -5.16 8.23
N LYS A 41 -42.34 -4.41 7.91
CA LYS A 41 -43.63 -4.84 7.34
C LYS A 41 -43.54 -5.30 5.87
N THR A 42 -44.32 -6.33 5.54
CA THR A 42 -44.45 -6.98 4.21
C THR A 42 -44.99 -6.06 3.11
N PRO A 43 -44.46 -6.13 1.88
CA PRO A 43 -45.26 -6.05 0.66
C PRO A 43 -45.67 -7.45 0.17
N CYS A 44 -46.68 -7.44 -0.68
CA CYS A 44 -47.52 -8.55 -1.12
C CYS A 44 -46.80 -9.76 -1.74
N VAL A 45 -47.14 -10.95 -1.24
CA VAL A 45 -47.26 -12.28 -1.86
C VAL A 45 -46.30 -12.66 -3.01
N VAL A 46 -45.36 -13.57 -2.71
CA VAL A 46 -45.04 -14.72 -3.58
C VAL A 46 -44.97 -15.96 -2.69
N LYS A 47 -45.86 -16.94 -2.95
CA LYS A 47 -45.92 -18.21 -2.20
C LYS A 47 -44.85 -19.16 -2.73
N THR A 48 -43.99 -19.68 -1.87
CA THR A 48 -43.47 -21.06 -1.94
C THR A 48 -43.01 -21.48 -0.54
N THR A 49 -43.67 -22.51 -0.03
CA THR A 49 -43.40 -23.21 1.23
C THR A 49 -42.11 -24.03 1.11
N ILE A 50 -41.21 -24.04 2.12
CA ILE A 50 -40.82 -25.19 3.00
C ILE A 50 -39.78 -24.68 4.04
N SER A 51 -40.13 -24.81 5.33
CA SER A 51 -39.29 -25.07 6.53
C SER A 51 -37.85 -24.51 6.53
N GLY A 52 -37.52 -23.43 7.24
CA GLY A 52 -37.49 -23.39 8.70
C GLY A 52 -36.02 -23.33 9.15
N ASP A 53 -35.45 -22.11 9.12
CA ASP A 53 -34.34 -21.58 9.95
C ASP A 53 -33.72 -20.36 9.22
N GLU A 54 -34.05 -19.14 9.69
CA GLU A 54 -33.76 -17.86 9.02
C GLU A 54 -32.49 -17.20 9.61
N ILE A 55 -31.37 -17.26 8.88
CA ILE A 55 -30.17 -16.43 9.14
C ILE A 55 -30.39 -15.08 8.45
N ALA A 56 -30.54 -14.03 9.24
CA ALA A 56 -30.98 -12.70 8.82
C ALA A 56 -29.94 -11.84 8.06
N ILE A 57 -29.15 -12.40 7.12
CA ILE A 57 -28.07 -11.72 6.37
C ILE A 57 -28.44 -10.25 6.13
N ALA A 58 -27.77 -9.33 6.82
CA ALA A 58 -27.97 -7.91 6.55
C ALA A 58 -27.68 -7.65 5.06
N PRO A 59 -28.55 -6.89 4.35
CA PRO A 59 -28.22 -6.53 2.97
C PRO A 59 -26.85 -5.85 2.99
N PRO A 60 -25.94 -6.16 2.06
CA PRO A 60 -24.64 -5.51 2.01
C PRO A 60 -24.86 -4.00 2.01
N ALA A 61 -24.19 -3.31 2.93
CA ALA A 61 -24.12 -1.85 2.90
C ALA A 61 -23.60 -1.42 1.52
N ASP A 62 -24.24 -0.41 0.92
CA ASP A 62 -23.92 0.07 -0.42
C ASP A 62 -22.41 0.32 -0.61
N PRO A 63 -21.81 -0.07 -1.75
CA PRO A 63 -20.36 -0.01 -1.95
C PRO A 63 -19.79 1.40 -2.22
N ASP A 64 -20.50 2.50 -1.94
CA ASP A 64 -20.11 3.83 -2.46
C ASP A 64 -20.25 5.03 -1.48
N GLU A 65 -20.44 4.83 -0.17
CA GLU A 65 -20.77 5.97 0.74
C GLU A 65 -19.69 6.38 1.76
N THR A 66 -18.44 5.92 1.66
CA THR A 66 -17.40 6.29 2.66
C THR A 66 -16.01 6.66 2.12
N THR A 67 -15.83 6.75 0.80
CA THR A 67 -14.51 7.05 0.23
C THR A 67 -14.17 8.53 0.40
N ALA A 68 -12.97 8.84 0.92
CA ALA A 68 -12.55 10.22 1.11
C ALA A 68 -12.50 11.00 -0.23
N PRO A 69 -13.11 12.20 -0.35
CA PRO A 69 -13.15 12.94 -1.63
C PRO A 69 -11.77 13.23 -2.24
N TRP A 70 -10.75 13.43 -1.40
CA TRP A 70 -9.38 13.63 -1.86
C TRP A 70 -8.83 12.37 -2.54
N LEU A 71 -9.15 11.18 -2.03
CA LEU A 71 -8.71 9.91 -2.56
C LEU A 71 -9.33 9.63 -3.93
N ILE A 72 -10.62 9.97 -4.11
CA ILE A 72 -11.30 9.89 -5.41
C ILE A 72 -10.58 10.78 -6.43
N LYS A 73 -10.32 12.04 -6.08
CA LYS A 73 -9.60 12.97 -6.96
C LYS A 73 -8.21 12.44 -7.34
N THR A 74 -7.40 12.07 -6.34
CA THR A 74 -6.02 11.62 -6.57
C THR A 74 -5.97 10.32 -7.36
N THR A 75 -6.93 9.41 -7.17
CA THR A 75 -7.06 8.20 -7.99
C THR A 75 -7.37 8.54 -9.45
N GLY A 76 -8.25 9.53 -9.68
CA GLY A 76 -8.51 10.05 -11.03
C GLY A 76 -7.28 10.69 -11.68
N ASP A 77 -6.47 11.42 -10.91
CA ASP A 77 -5.20 11.99 -11.40
C ASP A 77 -4.20 10.89 -11.77
N LEU A 78 -4.13 9.79 -10.99
CA LEU A 78 -3.34 8.60 -11.32
C LEU A 78 -3.83 7.91 -12.60
N ASP A 79 -5.16 7.83 -12.80
CA ASP A 79 -5.73 7.21 -13.98
C ASP A 79 -5.39 7.98 -15.26
N GLN A 80 -5.14 9.29 -15.18
CA GLN A 80 -4.65 10.05 -16.33
C GLN A 80 -3.24 9.60 -16.75
N LEU A 81 -2.41 9.17 -15.79
CA LEU A 81 -1.05 8.71 -16.07
C LEU A 81 -1.00 7.41 -16.87
N THR A 82 -2.07 6.60 -16.86
CA THR A 82 -2.11 5.35 -17.65
C THR A 82 -2.10 5.59 -19.16
N ASN A 83 -2.42 6.81 -19.58
CA ASN A 83 -2.48 7.19 -20.99
C ASN A 83 -1.16 7.78 -21.50
N LEU A 84 -0.14 7.91 -20.64
CA LEU A 84 1.16 8.39 -21.07
C LEU A 84 1.80 7.34 -22.00
N PRO A 85 2.12 7.71 -23.26
CA PRO A 85 2.80 6.82 -24.16
C PRO A 85 4.27 6.65 -23.74
N ASP A 86 4.96 5.68 -24.32
CA ASP A 86 6.42 5.65 -24.27
C ASP A 86 6.99 6.96 -24.85
N ASN A 87 8.12 7.41 -24.29
CA ASN A 87 8.79 8.66 -24.63
C ASN A 87 7.93 9.93 -24.38
N TRP A 88 7.00 9.88 -23.41
CA TRP A 88 6.16 11.04 -23.05
C TRP A 88 6.96 12.28 -22.61
N ASP A 89 8.18 12.08 -22.12
CA ASP A 89 9.07 13.15 -21.65
C ASP A 89 10.12 13.60 -22.68
N SER A 90 10.12 13.02 -23.89
CA SER A 90 11.17 13.21 -24.91
C SER A 90 12.58 12.71 -24.54
N TYR A 91 12.73 12.00 -23.41
CA TYR A 91 13.98 11.40 -22.95
C TYR A 91 13.90 9.86 -22.89
N ASN A 92 13.02 9.26 -23.70
CA ASN A 92 12.77 7.82 -23.79
C ASN A 92 12.25 7.18 -22.50
N SER A 93 11.56 7.93 -21.63
CA SER A 93 10.91 7.30 -20.49
C SER A 93 9.85 6.30 -20.95
N PRO A 94 9.81 5.09 -20.38
CA PRO A 94 8.73 4.16 -20.66
C PRO A 94 7.40 4.70 -20.10
N SER A 95 6.30 4.18 -20.63
CA SER A 95 5.00 4.24 -19.98
C SER A 95 5.06 3.65 -18.57
N ILE A 96 4.20 4.15 -17.68
CA ILE A 96 4.16 3.73 -16.29
C ILE A 96 3.54 2.34 -16.19
N SER A 97 4.19 1.43 -15.46
CA SER A 97 3.70 0.05 -15.35
C SER A 97 2.38 -0.03 -14.55
N SER A 98 1.50 -0.94 -14.96
CA SER A 98 0.24 -1.18 -14.27
C SER A 98 0.43 -1.66 -12.82
N ARG A 99 1.53 -2.37 -12.55
CA ARG A 99 1.92 -2.84 -11.21
C ARG A 99 2.28 -1.66 -10.31
N LEU A 100 3.03 -0.69 -10.82
CA LEU A 100 3.41 0.52 -10.09
C LEU A 100 2.17 1.40 -9.79
N LEU A 101 1.28 1.57 -10.78
CA LEU A 101 -0.01 2.27 -10.58
C LEU A 101 -0.86 1.59 -9.50
N MET A 102 -0.96 0.26 -9.51
CA MET A 102 -1.68 -0.50 -8.49
C MET A 102 -1.07 -0.30 -7.10
N ASN A 103 0.26 -0.38 -7.00
CA ASN A 103 1.00 -0.13 -5.76
C ASN A 103 0.74 1.28 -5.21
N ALA A 104 0.79 2.29 -6.08
CA ALA A 104 0.52 3.67 -5.73
C ALA A 104 -0.93 3.88 -5.24
N LYS A 105 -1.92 3.28 -5.91
CA LYS A 105 -3.33 3.30 -5.47
C LYS A 105 -3.53 2.65 -4.10
N ASN A 106 -2.97 1.45 -3.90
CA ASN A 106 -3.04 0.75 -2.62
C ASN A 106 -2.43 1.57 -1.48
N PHE A 107 -1.30 2.22 -1.75
CA PHE A 107 -0.69 3.15 -0.80
C PHE A 107 -1.63 4.30 -0.44
N LEU A 108 -2.23 4.99 -1.42
CA LEU A 108 -3.17 6.09 -1.15
C LEU A 108 -4.41 5.61 -0.38
N SER A 109 -4.99 4.47 -0.74
CA SER A 109 -6.12 3.88 -0.01
C SER A 109 -5.75 3.54 1.43
N SER A 110 -4.50 3.15 1.70
CA SER A 110 -4.05 2.96 3.08
C SER A 110 -4.12 4.25 3.88
N LEU A 111 -3.95 5.42 3.26
CA LEU A 111 -3.98 6.73 3.90
C LEU A 111 -5.39 7.35 4.01
N GLU A 112 -6.44 6.66 3.55
CA GLU A 112 -7.81 7.19 3.43
C GLU A 112 -8.35 7.89 4.68
N PHE A 113 -8.11 7.31 5.86
CA PHE A 113 -8.59 7.82 7.15
C PHE A 113 -7.77 8.98 7.70
N GLU A 114 -6.67 9.35 7.03
CA GLU A 114 -5.90 10.53 7.39
C GLU A 114 -6.62 11.77 6.85
N ASN A 115 -6.87 12.74 7.72
CA ASN A 115 -7.31 14.06 7.28
C ASN A 115 -6.09 14.72 6.61
N ILE A 116 -5.99 14.65 5.28
CA ILE A 116 -4.90 15.25 4.49
C ILE A 116 -5.46 15.94 3.25
N SER A 117 -4.72 16.94 2.76
CA SER A 117 -4.96 17.47 1.42
C SER A 117 -4.58 16.42 0.37
N PRO A 118 -5.24 16.42 -0.80
CA PRO A 118 -4.82 15.57 -1.91
C PRO A 118 -3.39 15.96 -2.31
N PRO A 119 -2.50 14.98 -2.56
CA PRO A 119 -1.20 15.28 -3.14
C PRO A 119 -1.36 15.76 -4.59
N ARG A 120 -0.35 16.46 -5.07
CA ARG A 120 -0.10 16.56 -6.51
C ARG A 120 0.46 15.21 -6.98
N VAL A 121 -0.04 14.74 -8.13
CA VAL A 121 0.42 13.51 -8.78
C VAL A 121 1.27 13.89 -9.97
N VAL A 122 2.49 13.37 -10.05
CA VAL A 122 3.48 13.74 -11.07
C VAL A 122 4.10 12.46 -11.65
N PRO A 123 4.17 12.32 -12.99
CA PRO A 123 4.95 11.24 -13.59
C PRO A 123 6.45 11.54 -13.43
N VAL A 124 7.24 10.50 -13.15
CA VAL A 124 8.69 10.60 -13.00
C VAL A 124 9.36 9.97 -14.22
N SER A 125 10.38 10.64 -14.77
CA SER A 125 11.20 10.07 -15.82
C SER A 125 11.75 8.70 -15.41
N GLY A 126 11.78 7.75 -16.34
CA GLY A 126 12.01 6.33 -16.06
C GLY A 126 10.73 5.52 -15.80
N GLY A 127 9.54 6.14 -15.87
CA GLY A 127 8.25 5.46 -15.75
C GLY A 127 7.74 5.34 -14.31
N GLY A 128 8.17 6.25 -13.43
CA GLY A 128 7.77 6.30 -12.03
C GLY A 128 6.57 7.23 -11.76
N ILE A 129 6.16 7.28 -10.49
CA ILE A 129 5.09 8.15 -9.99
C ILE A 129 5.58 8.85 -8.73
N GLN A 130 5.34 10.15 -8.62
CA GLN A 130 5.60 10.93 -7.41
C GLN A 130 4.30 11.57 -6.89
N PHE A 131 4.12 11.50 -5.57
CA PHE A 131 3.13 12.26 -4.83
C PHE A 131 3.81 13.37 -4.04
N GLU A 132 3.29 14.58 -4.16
CA GLU A 132 3.82 15.76 -3.46
C GLU A 132 2.72 16.34 -2.58
N TRP A 133 2.98 16.41 -1.27
CA TRP A 133 2.16 17.15 -0.33
C TRP A 133 2.90 18.37 0.19
N GLN A 134 2.18 19.47 0.36
CA GLN A 134 2.67 20.68 1.00
C GLN A 134 1.75 21.06 2.16
N TYR A 135 2.33 21.33 3.33
CA TYR A 135 1.61 21.77 4.53
C TYR A 135 2.43 22.81 5.30
N GLY A 136 2.02 24.07 5.19
CA GLY A 136 2.78 25.18 5.77
C GLY A 136 4.18 25.26 5.17
N ASN A 137 5.21 25.15 6.02
CA ASN A 137 6.61 25.15 5.61
C ASN A 137 7.20 23.74 5.41
N ARG A 138 6.36 22.70 5.43
CA ARG A 138 6.77 21.31 5.24
C ARG A 138 6.28 20.79 3.91
N GLU A 139 7.12 19.99 3.26
CA GLU A 139 6.75 19.26 2.06
C GLU A 139 7.15 17.80 2.22
N LEU A 140 6.34 16.91 1.68
CA LEU A 140 6.57 15.48 1.64
C LEU A 140 6.46 15.04 0.19
N GLU A 141 7.54 14.49 -0.33
CA GLU A 141 7.54 13.78 -1.61
C GLU A 141 7.58 12.28 -1.32
N VAL A 142 6.76 11.51 -2.03
CA VAL A 142 6.75 10.04 -1.96
C VAL A 142 6.81 9.52 -3.39
N GLU A 143 7.80 8.68 -3.66
CA GLU A 143 8.15 8.27 -5.01
C GLU A 143 8.07 6.74 -5.18
N PHE A 144 7.47 6.32 -6.28
CA PHE A 144 7.37 4.94 -6.74
C PHE A 144 8.15 4.85 -8.04
N VAL A 145 9.39 4.36 -7.98
CA VAL A 145 10.21 4.05 -9.19
C VAL A 145 10.43 2.54 -9.31
N GLU A 146 10.41 1.83 -8.18
CA GLU A 146 10.57 0.39 -8.10
C GLU A 146 9.31 -0.28 -7.56
N GLU A 147 9.11 -1.56 -7.88
CA GLU A 147 7.93 -2.30 -7.41
C GLU A 147 7.98 -2.73 -5.94
N ARG A 148 9.16 -2.68 -5.30
CA ARG A 148 9.41 -3.25 -3.97
C ARG A 148 9.59 -2.22 -2.86
N PHE A 149 9.99 -1.01 -3.22
CA PHE A 149 10.33 0.05 -2.29
C PHE A 149 9.65 1.35 -2.70
N VAL A 150 9.36 2.16 -1.70
CA VAL A 150 8.81 3.51 -1.85
C VAL A 150 9.84 4.47 -1.30
N GLY A 151 10.29 5.40 -2.13
CA GLY A 151 11.17 6.49 -1.73
C GLY A 151 10.39 7.62 -1.06
N TYR A 152 11.05 8.39 -0.20
CA TYR A 152 10.48 9.64 0.31
C TYR A 152 11.54 10.72 0.49
N LEU A 153 11.09 11.97 0.43
CA LEU A 153 11.85 13.16 0.78
C LEU A 153 11.01 14.07 1.69
N LYS A 154 11.62 14.51 2.79
CA LYS A 154 11.05 15.44 3.77
C LYS A 154 11.74 16.78 3.62
N ILE A 155 10.96 17.82 3.38
CA ILE A 155 11.47 19.17 3.17
C ILE A 155 10.89 20.09 4.24
N VAL A 156 11.72 20.97 4.82
CA VAL A 156 11.28 22.03 5.73
C VAL A 156 11.97 23.33 5.35
N ASN A 157 11.20 24.39 5.11
CA ASN A 157 11.72 25.69 4.62
C ASN A 157 12.60 25.51 3.37
N ASP A 158 12.11 24.76 2.39
CA ASP A 158 12.81 24.47 1.12
C ASP A 158 14.16 23.75 1.28
N GLN A 159 14.41 23.13 2.44
CA GLN A 159 15.61 22.37 2.71
C GLN A 159 15.28 20.90 2.99
N PRO A 160 15.96 19.94 2.33
CA PRO A 160 15.91 18.54 2.69
C PRO A 160 16.27 18.32 4.16
N THR A 161 15.39 17.64 4.89
CA THR A 161 15.57 17.31 6.32
C THR A 161 15.58 15.81 6.59
N GLY A 162 15.19 15.00 5.61
CA GLY A 162 15.31 13.55 5.68
C GLY A 162 14.84 12.89 4.41
N GLU A 163 15.53 11.83 4.03
CA GLU A 163 15.21 11.01 2.86
C GLU A 163 15.31 9.54 3.25
N GLY A 164 14.83 8.66 2.39
CA GLY A 164 14.98 7.22 2.57
C GLY A 164 13.99 6.42 1.76
N GLN A 165 13.91 5.14 2.10
CA GLN A 165 13.00 4.20 1.46
C GLN A 165 12.41 3.25 2.49
N PHE A 166 11.20 2.77 2.22
CA PHE A 166 10.55 1.71 2.98
C PHE A 166 9.97 0.66 2.03
N SER A 167 9.67 -0.53 2.55
CA SER A 167 9.06 -1.58 1.73
C SER A 167 7.65 -1.17 1.28
N ILE A 168 7.26 -1.52 0.06
CA ILE A 168 5.94 -1.21 -0.49
C ILE A 168 4.77 -1.75 0.37
N SER A 169 5.00 -2.81 1.14
CA SER A 169 3.99 -3.38 2.04
C SER A 169 3.95 -2.73 3.43
N ASP A 170 4.89 -1.86 3.76
CA ASP A 170 4.97 -1.17 5.05
C ASP A 170 4.18 0.16 5.00
N TYR A 171 2.86 0.05 5.07
CA TYR A 171 1.98 1.22 5.09
C TYR A 171 2.11 2.06 6.36
N ASP A 172 2.61 1.48 7.46
CA ASP A 172 2.81 2.22 8.72
C ASP A 172 3.89 3.29 8.55
N SER A 173 4.97 2.99 7.82
CA SER A 173 5.96 4.00 7.42
C SER A 173 5.32 5.17 6.67
N GLY A 174 4.42 4.89 5.70
CA GLY A 174 3.65 5.92 5.00
C GLY A 174 2.81 6.80 5.93
N ARG A 175 2.06 6.19 6.86
CA ARG A 175 1.25 6.93 7.84
C ARG A 175 2.11 7.79 8.77
N LEU A 176 3.30 7.32 9.15
CA LEU A 176 4.24 8.09 9.96
C LEU A 176 4.76 9.32 9.20
N LEU A 177 4.98 9.23 7.88
CA LEU A 177 5.33 10.37 7.04
C LEU A 177 4.20 11.41 7.00
N ILE A 178 2.95 10.97 6.87
CA ILE A 178 1.78 11.85 6.91
C ILE A 178 1.65 12.57 8.27
N LYS A 179 1.85 11.85 9.37
CA LYS A 179 1.88 12.44 10.72
C LYS A 179 3.02 13.44 10.89
N TRP A 180 4.17 13.18 10.29
CA TRP A 180 5.29 14.13 10.26
C TRP A 180 4.94 15.40 9.47
N LEU A 181 4.28 15.27 8.31
CA LEU A 181 3.89 16.43 7.50
C LEU A 181 2.94 17.36 8.27
N ARG A 182 2.02 16.79 9.06
CA ARG A 182 1.04 17.52 9.87
C ARG A 182 1.30 17.35 11.37
N PRO A 183 2.30 18.04 11.95
CA PRO A 183 2.49 18.00 13.40
C PRO A 183 1.22 18.51 14.10
N ARG A 184 0.77 17.83 15.17
CA ARG A 184 -0.34 18.31 15.99
C ARG A 184 -0.04 19.75 16.44
N GLN A 185 -0.94 20.67 16.11
CA GLN A 185 -0.92 21.99 16.74
C GLN A 185 -1.36 21.81 18.19
N PHE A 186 -0.53 22.25 19.12
CA PHE A 186 -0.82 22.28 20.56
C PHE A 186 -1.69 23.48 20.91
#